data_AF-A0A2D6ZW84-F1
#
_entry.id   AF-A0A2D6ZW84-F1
#
_cell.length_a   1.000
_cell.length_b   1.000
_cell.length_c   1.000
_cell.angle_alpha   90.00
_cell.angle_beta   90.00
_cell.angle_gamma   90.00
#
_symmetry.space_group_name_H-M   'P 1'
#
loop_
_entity.id
_entity.type
_entity.pdbx_description
1 polymer ?
#
loop_
_entity_poly.entity_id
_entity_poly.type
_entity_poly.pdbx_seq_one_letter_code
_entity_poly.pdbx_strand_id
1 'polypeptide(L)'
;MFLTNATEFYILAGLIGSVQGGIQASSRSLFTKIIPEAKSGEFFGFYNTFGRAGSVVGPLLINIFLVAFNDLKIALIPLIVLFVLGFIFLYFVDEYHEAV
;
A
#
# COMPACT_ATOMS: atom_id res chain seq x y z
N MET A 1 18.92 1.42 -11.23
CA MET A 1 18.75 2.58 -10.34
C MET A 1 20.01 2.65 -9.50
N PHE A 2 20.95 3.51 -9.86
CA PHE A 2 22.25 3.58 -9.20
C PHE A 2 22.12 4.52 -8.00
N LEU A 3 21.86 3.94 -6.82
CA LEU A 3 22.05 4.62 -5.54
C LEU A 3 23.55 4.59 -5.24
N THR A 4 24.28 5.56 -5.79
CA THR A 4 25.75 5.58 -5.65
C THR A 4 26.16 6.32 -4.37
N ASN A 5 25.28 7.19 -3.86
CA ASN A 5 25.54 8.04 -2.71
C ASN A 5 24.47 7.86 -1.61
N ALA A 6 24.91 7.75 -0.36
CA ALA A 6 24.04 7.59 0.80
C ALA A 6 23.02 8.76 0.92
N THR A 7 23.41 9.97 0.55
CA THR A 7 22.53 11.14 0.60
C THR A 7 21.34 11.01 -0.34
N GLU A 8 21.56 10.52 -1.57
CA GLU A 8 20.50 10.28 -2.55
C GLU A 8 19.50 9.23 -2.05
N PHE A 9 20.02 8.18 -1.39
CA PHE A 9 19.19 7.17 -0.75
C PHE A 9 18.28 7.74 0.33
N TYR A 10 18.83 8.54 1.26
CA TYR A 10 18.04 9.13 2.35
C TYR A 10 16.98 10.11 1.85
N ILE A 11 17.30 10.92 0.84
CA ILE A 11 16.32 11.82 0.21
C ILE A 11 15.17 11.02 -0.41
N LEU A 12 15.49 9.99 -1.21
CA LEU A 12 14.47 9.13 -1.83
C LEU A 12 13.64 8.38 -0.79
N ALA A 13 14.27 7.82 0.24
CA ALA A 13 13.59 7.15 1.33
C ALA A 13 12.63 8.09 2.08
N GLY A 14 13.05 9.34 2.33
CA GLY A 14 12.21 10.36 2.95
C GLY A 14 11.00 10.73 2.09
N LEU A 15 11.19 10.88 0.77
CA LEU A 15 10.10 11.17 -0.17
C LEU A 15 9.09 10.01 -0.22
N ILE A 16 9.59 8.77 -0.39
CA ILE A 16 8.74 7.58 -0.42
C ILE A 16 7.97 7.42 0.90
N GLY A 17 8.66 7.57 2.03
CA GLY A 17 8.04 7.46 3.36
C GLY A 17 6.97 8.52 3.61
N SER A 18 7.18 9.75 3.14
CA SER A 18 6.20 10.85 3.28
C SER A 18 4.93 10.55 2.49
N VAL A 19 5.08 10.12 1.23
CA VAL A 19 3.94 9.74 0.38
C VAL A 19 3.22 8.51 0.93
N GLN A 20 3.96 7.47 1.33
CA GLN A 20 3.39 6.25 1.89
C GLN A 20 2.65 6.51 3.22
N GLY A 21 3.17 7.41 4.06
CA GLY A 21 2.52 7.84 5.29
C GLY A 21 1.22 8.59 5.03
N GLY A 22 1.22 9.51 4.06
CA GLY A 22 0.02 10.25 3.66
C GLY A 22 -1.10 9.35 3.12
N ILE A 23 -0.76 8.36 2.28
CA ILE A 23 -1.72 7.37 1.76
C ILE A 23 -2.31 6.54 2.90
N GLN A 24 -1.47 6.05 3.82
CA GLN A 24 -1.95 5.24 4.96
C GLN A 24 -2.85 6.03 5.91
N ALA A 25 -2.52 7.31 6.18
CA ALA A 25 -3.34 8.19 7.00
C ALA A 25 -4.70 8.48 6.34
N SER A 26 -4.69 8.78 5.03
CA SER A 26 -5.91 9.07 4.26
C SER A 26 -6.83 7.85 4.17
N SER A 27 -6.28 6.67 3.89
CA SER A 27 -7.06 5.41 3.83
C SER A 27 -7.76 5.12 5.16
N ARG A 28 -7.06 5.27 6.29
CA ARG A 28 -7.65 5.06 7.62
C ARG A 28 -8.74 6.10 7.94
N SER A 29 -8.51 7.37 7.62
CA SER A 29 -9.49 8.45 7.83
C SER A 29 -10.76 8.23 7.01
N LEU A 30 -10.62 7.88 5.74
CA LEU A 30 -11.76 7.55 4.88
C LEU A 30 -12.52 6.33 5.42
N PHE A 31 -11.81 5.30 5.85
CA PHE A 31 -12.43 4.11 6.45
C PHE A 31 -13.25 4.45 7.70
N THR A 32 -12.78 5.35 8.56
CA THR A 32 -13.56 5.81 9.73
C THR A 32 -14.87 6.50 9.37
N LYS A 33 -14.92 7.21 8.23
CA LYS A 33 -16.14 7.90 7.77
C LYS A 33 -17.19 6.94 7.22
N ILE A 34 -16.79 5.78 6.70
CA ILE A 34 -17.67 4.83 6.00
C ILE A 34 -18.27 3.78 6.94
N ILE A 35 -17.56 3.42 8.02
CA ILE A 35 -17.98 2.31 8.90
C ILE A 35 -19.09 2.73 9.88
N PRO A 36 -20.07 1.85 10.17
CA PRO A 36 -21.09 2.13 11.18
C PRO A 36 -20.50 2.11 12.60
N GLU A 37 -20.77 3.15 13.39
CA GLU A 37 -20.19 3.34 14.73
C GLU A 37 -20.42 2.14 15.67
N ALA A 38 -21.64 1.57 15.63
CA ALA A 38 -22.04 0.43 16.46
C ALA A 38 -21.23 -0.86 16.20
N LYS A 39 -20.56 -0.97 15.05
CA LYS A 39 -19.72 -2.13 14.69
C LYS A 39 -18.29 -1.74 14.34
N SER A 40 -17.87 -0.53 14.70
CA SER A 40 -16.56 0.02 14.35
C SER A 40 -15.40 -0.93 14.68
N GLY A 41 -15.43 -1.59 15.85
CA GLY A 41 -14.42 -2.57 16.25
C GLY A 41 -14.30 -3.80 15.34
N GLU A 42 -15.42 -4.31 14.82
CA GLU A 42 -15.43 -5.47 13.92
C GLU A 42 -14.86 -5.09 12.55
N PHE A 43 -15.28 -3.96 11.98
CA PHE A 43 -14.76 -3.43 10.72
C PHE A 43 -13.27 -3.06 10.81
N PHE A 44 -12.83 -2.46 11.92
CA PHE A 44 -11.40 -2.22 12.17
C PHE A 44 -10.60 -3.50 12.34
N GLY A 45 -11.20 -4.55 12.92
CA GLY A 45 -10.61 -5.88 12.98
C GLY A 45 -10.33 -6.45 11.59
N PHE A 46 -11.29 -6.34 10.67
CA PHE A 46 -11.10 -6.70 9.26
C PHE A 46 -10.02 -5.84 8.59
N TYR A 47 -10.09 -4.51 8.70
CA TYR A 47 -9.09 -3.58 8.14
C TYR A 47 -7.66 -3.94 8.59
N ASN A 48 -7.46 -4.20 9.88
CA ASN A 48 -6.16 -4.60 10.41
C ASN A 48 -5.71 -5.98 9.90
N THR A 49 -6.64 -6.92 9.75
CA THR A 49 -6.34 -8.26 9.22
C THR A 49 -5.89 -8.19 7.76
N PHE A 50 -6.59 -7.43 6.92
CA PHE A 50 -6.20 -7.23 5.52
C PHE A 50 -4.88 -6.46 5.38
N GLY A 51 -4.66 -5.43 6.21
CA GLY A 51 -3.37 -4.72 6.26
C GLY A 51 -2.21 -5.66 6.59
N ARG A 52 -2.41 -6.56 7.56
CA ARG A 52 -1.41 -7.57 7.94
C ARG A 52 -1.24 -8.67 6.89
N ALA A 53 -2.30 -9.05 6.18
CA ALA A 53 -2.18 -9.97 5.06
C ALA A 53 -1.33 -9.35 3.94
N GLY A 54 -1.53 -8.06 3.62
CA GLY A 54 -0.73 -7.33 2.64
C GLY A 54 0.77 -7.29 2.98
N SER A 55 1.11 -7.10 4.26
CA SER A 55 2.53 -7.07 4.70
C SER A 55 3.23 -8.43 4.59
N VAL A 56 2.49 -9.53 4.51
CA VAL A 56 3.03 -10.88 4.26
C VAL A 56 3.04 -11.20 2.77
N VAL A 57 1.94 -10.93 2.06
CA VAL A 57 1.78 -11.25 0.63
C VAL A 57 2.77 -10.49 -0.25
N GLY A 58 3.03 -9.21 0.04
CA GLY A 58 3.94 -8.38 -0.74
C GLY A 58 5.37 -8.96 -0.80
N PRO A 59 6.05 -9.13 0.35
CA PRO A 59 7.38 -9.74 0.38
C PRO A 59 7.40 -11.17 -0.16
N LEU A 60 6.35 -11.95 0.06
CA LEU A 60 6.25 -13.31 -0.43
C LEU A 60 6.22 -13.35 -1.97
N LEU A 61 5.44 -12.50 -2.63
CA LEU A 61 5.42 -12.40 -4.10
C LEU A 61 6.76 -11.93 -4.67
N ILE A 62 7.38 -10.93 -4.05
CA ILE A 62 8.72 -10.46 -4.44
C ILE A 62 9.73 -11.60 -4.34
N ASN A 63 9.70 -12.36 -3.24
CA ASN A 63 10.63 -13.47 -3.03
C ASN A 63 10.42 -14.61 -4.05
N ILE A 64 9.17 -14.94 -4.39
CA ILE A 64 8.87 -15.94 -5.43
C ILE A 64 9.50 -15.53 -6.77
N PHE A 65 9.31 -14.28 -7.19
CA PHE A 65 9.91 -13.79 -8.43
C PHE A 65 11.43 -13.69 -8.33
N LEU A 66 11.97 -13.28 -7.18
CA LEU A 66 13.42 -13.23 -6.98
C LEU A 66 14.07 -14.60 -7.14
N VAL A 67 13.49 -15.65 -6.54
CA VAL A 67 14.01 -17.02 -6.63
C VAL A 67 13.83 -17.60 -8.04
N ALA A 68 12.71 -17.29 -8.71
CA ALA A 68 12.42 -17.82 -10.05
C ALA A 68 13.28 -17.19 -11.15
N PHE A 69 13.50 -15.87 -11.10
CA PHE A 69 14.19 -15.12 -12.16
C PHE A 69 15.63 -14.76 -11.81
N ASN A 70 16.03 -14.86 -10.55
CA ASN A 70 17.34 -14.48 -10.02
C ASN A 70 17.77 -13.05 -10.39
N ASP A 71 16.79 -12.15 -10.60
CA ASP A 71 17.00 -10.74 -10.93
C ASP A 71 16.10 -9.87 -10.05
N LEU A 72 16.73 -8.97 -9.29
CA LEU A 72 16.05 -8.06 -8.37
C LEU A 72 15.08 -7.10 -9.07
N LYS A 73 15.36 -6.68 -10.31
CA LYS A 73 14.49 -5.77 -11.07
C LYS A 73 13.21 -6.48 -11.46
N ILE A 74 13.31 -7.73 -11.92
CA ILE A 74 12.16 -8.56 -12.27
C ILE A 74 11.35 -8.91 -11.01
N ALA A 75 12.03 -9.10 -9.87
CA ALA A 75 11.39 -9.35 -8.59
C ALA A 75 10.46 -8.21 -8.10
N LEU A 76 10.66 -6.98 -8.59
CA LEU A 76 9.81 -5.82 -8.25
C LEU A 76 8.59 -5.65 -9.16
N ILE A 77 8.51 -6.35 -10.29
CA ILE A 77 7.33 -6.32 -11.17
C ILE A 77 6.02 -6.65 -10.43
N PRO A 78 5.91 -7.71 -9.61
CA PRO A 78 4.67 -8.00 -8.89
C PRO A 78 4.22 -6.87 -7.97
N LEU A 79 5.16 -6.10 -7.39
CA LEU A 79 4.82 -4.92 -6.58
C LEU A 79 4.11 -3.85 -7.43
N ILE A 80 4.64 -3.56 -8.62
CA ILE A 80 4.04 -2.61 -9.56
C ILE A 80 2.64 -3.09 -9.97
N VAL A 81 2.48 -4.38 -10.28
CA VAL A 81 1.19 -4.98 -10.63
C VAL A 81 0.18 -4.79 -9.49
N LEU A 82 0.57 -5.03 -8.23
CA LEU A 82 -0.31 -4.81 -7.07
C LEU A 82 -0.73 -3.33 -6.93
N PHE A 83 0.18 -2.39 -7.16
CA PHE A 83 -0.16 -0.96 -7.13
C PHE A 83 -1.15 -0.58 -8.23
N VAL A 84 -0.96 -1.09 -9.46
CA VAL A 84 -1.88 -0.83 -10.58
C VAL A 84 -3.26 -1.43 -10.31
N LEU A 85 -3.32 -2.67 -9.82
CA LEU A 85 -4.58 -3.29 -9.43
C LEU A 85 -5.29 -2.51 -8.33
N GLY A 86 -4.56 -2.11 -7.29
CA GLY A 86 -5.10 -1.29 -6.20
C GLY A 86 -5.64 0.06 -6.70
N PHE A 87 -4.93 0.71 -7.63
CA PHE A 87 -5.38 1.95 -8.25
C PHE A 87 -6.65 1.76 -9.07
N ILE A 88 -6.73 0.69 -9.88
CA ILE A 88 -7.94 0.37 -10.66
C ILE A 88 -9.12 0.14 -9.71
N PHE A 89 -8.95 -0.62 -8.62
CA PHE A 89 -10.03 -0.84 -7.65
C PHE A 89 -10.49 0.46 -7.00
N LEU A 90 -9.54 1.33 -6.61
CA LEU A 90 -9.86 2.62 -6.01
C LEU A 90 -10.60 3.53 -6.99
N TYR A 91 -10.27 3.48 -8.28
CA TYR A 91 -10.94 4.26 -9.32
C TYR A 91 -12.44 3.91 -9.46
N PHE A 92 -12.83 2.69 -9.12
CA PHE A 92 -14.24 2.27 -9.11
C PHE A 92 -14.98 2.63 -7.81
N VAL A 93 -14.27 3.11 -6.78
CA VAL A 93 -14.89 3.55 -5.53
C VAL A 93 -15.36 4.98 -5.70
N ASP A 94 -16.67 5.18 -5.61
CA ASP A 94 -17.27 6.51 -5.67
C ASP A 94 -16.97 7.28 -4.37
N GLU A 95 -16.57 8.53 -4.50
CA GLU A 95 -16.32 9.40 -3.36
C GLU A 95 -17.65 9.71 -2.69
N TYR A 96 -17.82 9.31 -1.43
CA TYR A 96 -18.98 9.68 -0.65
C TYR A 96 -19.03 11.20 -0.57
N HIS A 97 -19.97 11.81 -1.31
CA HIS A 97 -20.17 13.25 -1.35
C HIS A 97 -20.20 13.80 0.08
N GLU A 98 -19.21 14.63 0.40
CA GLU A 98 -19.22 15.45 1.60
C GLU A 98 -20.43 16.38 1.46
N ALA A 99 -21.54 16.01 2.12
CA ALA A 99 -22.68 16.89 2.28
C ALA A 99 -22.20 18.05 3.17
N VAL A 100 -21.77 19.12 2.49
CA VAL A 100 -21.53 20.45 3.06
C VAL A 100 -22.84 21.01 3.58
#